data_AF-A0A2V7RPY4-F1
#
_entry.id   AF-A0A2V7RPY4-F1
#
_cell.length_a   1.000
_cell.length_b   1.000
_cell.length_c   1.000
_cell.angle_alpha   90.00
_cell.angle_beta   90.00
_cell.angle_gamma   90.00
#
_symmetry.space_group_name_H-M   'P 1'
#
loop_
_entity.id
_entity.type
_entity.pdbx_description
1 polymer ?
#
loop_
_entity_poly.entity_id
_entity_poly.type
_entity_poly.pdbx_seq_one_letter_code
_entity_poly.pdbx_strand_id
1 'polypeptide(L)'
;MPIPKKYYEEMQAKRAEEHRRAERDTGRDLFRTGLMCVLWCVTGLVVFALAFHTTDPLLAQVFKWGAYVVTYGGITTTLARAYLRGERRGDW
;
A
#
# COMPACT_ATOMS: atom_id res chain seq x y z
N MET A 1 26.61 36.18 -4.75
CA MET A 1 27.69 35.50 -5.49
C MET A 1 27.07 34.46 -6.42
N PRO A 2 27.32 34.48 -7.73
CA PRO A 2 26.82 33.44 -8.62
C PRO A 2 27.62 32.15 -8.38
N ILE A 3 26.91 31.05 -8.14
CA ILE A 3 27.50 29.72 -7.94
C ILE A 3 28.17 29.29 -9.26
N PRO A 4 29.41 28.75 -9.24
CA PRO A 4 30.11 28.37 -10.46
C PRO A 4 29.32 27.28 -11.20
N LYS A 5 29.13 27.45 -12.51
CA LYS A 5 28.27 26.63 -13.38
C LYS A 5 28.52 25.11 -13.25
N LYS A 6 29.78 24.72 -13.03
CA LYS A 6 30.22 23.34 -12.83
C LYS A 6 29.64 22.70 -11.56
N TYR A 7 29.55 23.45 -10.45
CA TYR A 7 28.90 22.98 -9.22
C TYR A 7 27.39 22.87 -9.37
N TYR A 8 26.79 23.69 -10.25
CA TYR A 8 25.36 23.62 -10.54
C TYR A 8 25.02 22.36 -11.34
N GLU A 9 25.84 22.01 -12.34
CA GLU A 9 25.71 20.78 -13.13
C GLU A 9 25.92 19.51 -12.28
N GLU A 10 26.93 19.50 -11.39
CA GLU A 10 27.15 18.38 -10.47
C GLU A 10 26.00 18.23 -9.45
N MET A 11 25.41 19.33 -8.97
CA MET A 11 24.23 19.29 -8.10
C MET A 11 22.98 18.81 -8.84
N GLN A 12 22.77 19.21 -10.10
CA GLN A 12 21.65 18.76 -10.93
C GLN A 12 21.78 17.26 -11.24
N ALA A 13 22.98 16.78 -11.57
CA ALA A 13 23.25 15.36 -11.82
C ALA A 13 23.02 14.49 -10.58
N LYS A 14 23.50 14.93 -9.41
CA LYS A 14 23.23 14.24 -8.14
C LYS A 14 21.76 14.20 -7.79
N ARG A 15 21.03 15.32 -7.94
CA ARG A 15 19.58 15.35 -7.69
C ARG A 15 18.81 14.44 -8.64
N ALA A 16 19.18 14.38 -9.92
CA ALA A 16 18.56 13.48 -10.89
C ALA A 16 18.77 12.00 -10.55
N GLU A 17 19.95 11.63 -10.06
CA GLU A 17 20.21 10.26 -9.57
C GLU A 17 19.46 9.93 -8.28
N GLU A 18 19.37 10.87 -7.34
CA GLU A 18 18.59 10.70 -6.11
C GLU A 18 17.09 10.56 -6.40
N HIS A 19 16.53 11.38 -7.30
CA HIS A 19 15.14 11.23 -7.75
C HIS A 19 14.88 9.87 -8.42
N ARG A 20 15.78 9.39 -9.27
CA ARG A 20 15.64 8.07 -9.93
C ARG A 20 15.68 6.90 -8.95
N ARG A 21 16.41 7.02 -7.84
CA ARG A 21 16.45 6.00 -6.78
C ARG A 21 15.19 6.05 -5.92
N ALA A 22 14.75 7.25 -5.56
CA ALA A 22 13.50 7.46 -4.84
C ALA A 22 12.29 6.90 -5.60
N GLU A 23 12.17 7.16 -6.91
CA GLU A 23 11.07 6.63 -7.74
C GLU A 23 10.98 5.10 -7.75
N ARG A 24 12.12 4.41 -7.75
CA ARG A 24 12.15 2.93 -7.74
C ARG A 24 11.71 2.36 -6.40
N ASP A 25 12.14 2.97 -5.31
CA ASP A 25 11.76 2.55 -3.97
C ASP A 25 10.27 2.83 -3.70
N THR A 26 9.77 3.98 -4.18
CA THR A 26 8.35 4.34 -4.14
C THR A 26 7.52 3.35 -4.99
N GLY A 27 7.95 3.02 -6.21
CA GLY A 27 7.25 2.05 -7.07
C GLY A 27 7.15 0.65 -6.46
N ARG A 28 8.23 0.15 -5.84
CA ARG A 28 8.24 -1.16 -5.19
C ARG A 28 7.36 -1.19 -3.94
N ASP A 29 7.30 -0.10 -3.18
CA ASP A 29 6.42 -0.01 -2.02
C ASP A 29 4.95 0.14 -2.41
N LEU A 30 4.64 0.89 -3.47
CA LEU A 30 3.28 0.93 -4.04
C LEU A 30 2.87 -0.45 -4.52
N PHE A 31 3.74 -1.17 -5.24
CA PHE A 31 3.45 -2.53 -5.69
C PHE A 31 3.19 -3.47 -4.51
N ARG A 32 4.03 -3.43 -3.47
CA ARG A 32 3.86 -4.25 -2.26
C ARG A 32 2.57 -3.91 -1.52
N THR A 33 2.20 -2.63 -1.47
CA THR A 33 0.96 -2.14 -0.88
C THR A 33 -0.25 -2.65 -1.68
N GLY A 34 -0.21 -2.55 -3.01
CA GLY A 34 -1.23 -3.10 -3.89
C GLY A 34 -1.40 -4.61 -3.72
N LEU A 35 -0.30 -5.35 -3.64
CA LEU A 35 -0.33 -6.80 -3.40
C LEU A 35 -0.96 -7.15 -2.05
N MET A 36 -0.68 -6.37 -1.00
CA MET A 36 -1.33 -6.53 0.31
C MET A 36 -2.83 -6.26 0.24
N CYS A 37 -3.28 -5.25 -0.51
CA CYS A 37 -4.70 -5.02 -0.73
C CYS A 37 -5.37 -6.21 -1.44
N VAL A 38 -4.72 -6.78 -2.46
CA VAL A 38 -5.21 -7.98 -3.15
C VAL A 38 -5.31 -9.17 -2.20
N LEU A 39 -4.30 -9.37 -1.33
CA LEU A 39 -4.33 -10.44 -0.33
C LEU A 39 -5.49 -10.28 0.67
N TRP A 40 -5.80 -9.05 1.10
CA TRP A 40 -6.97 -8.80 1.93
C TRP A 40 -8.29 -9.10 1.21
N CYS A 41 -8.40 -8.76 -0.09
CA CYS A 41 -9.56 -9.15 -0.90
C CYS A 41 -9.72 -10.67 -1.00
N VAL A 42 -8.63 -11.39 -1.28
CA VAL A 42 -8.65 -12.87 -1.35
C VAL A 42 -9.03 -13.47 -0.01
N THR A 43 -8.48 -12.95 1.09
CA THR A 43 -8.79 -13.41 2.45
C THR A 43 -10.27 -13.20 2.76
N GLY A 44 -10.81 -12.02 2.43
CA GLY A 44 -12.24 -11.73 2.53
C GLY A 44 -13.11 -12.69 1.74
N LEU A 45 -12.75 -12.98 0.49
CA LEU A 45 -13.47 -13.94 -0.36
C LEU A 45 -13.45 -15.35 0.22
N VAL A 46 -12.32 -15.81 0.78
CA VAL A 46 -12.23 -17.11 1.45
C VAL A 46 -13.13 -17.15 2.68
N VAL A 47 -13.12 -16.11 3.51
CA VAL A 47 -13.99 -16.02 4.70
C VAL A 47 -15.47 -15.97 4.28
N PHE A 48 -15.80 -15.28 3.19
CA PHE A 48 -17.15 -15.23 2.65
C PHE A 48 -17.58 -16.58 2.07
N ALA A 49 -16.67 -17.30 1.40
CA ALA A 49 -16.94 -18.64 0.87
C ALA A 49 -17.28 -19.64 1.98
N LEU A 50 -16.64 -19.53 3.15
CA LEU A 50 -16.97 -20.34 4.33
C LEU A 50 -18.42 -20.11 4.82
N ALA A 51 -19.00 -18.94 4.57
CA ALA A 51 -20.41 -18.68 4.88
C ALA A 51 -21.37 -19.57 4.07
N PHE A 52 -20.99 -20.00 2.86
CA PHE A 52 -21.79 -20.92 2.04
C PHE A 52 -21.62 -22.38 2.44
N HIS A 53 -20.51 -22.71 3.09
CA HIS A 53 -20.27 -24.05 3.59
C HIS A 53 -20.94 -24.30 4.95
N THR A 54 -21.34 -23.24 5.67
CA THR A 54 -21.92 -23.34 6.99
C THR A 54 -23.45 -23.46 6.91
N THR A 55 -24.01 -24.53 7.50
CA THR A 55 -25.46 -24.81 7.51
C THR A 55 -26.24 -23.99 8.53
N ASP A 56 -25.55 -23.40 9.51
CA ASP A 56 -26.16 -22.55 10.53
C ASP A 56 -26.33 -21.10 10.00
N PRO A 57 -27.56 -20.56 9.96
CA PRO A 57 -27.83 -19.24 9.42
C PRO A 57 -27.16 -18.10 10.21
N LEU A 58 -26.99 -18.25 11.52
CA LEU A 58 -26.40 -17.22 12.37
C LEU A 58 -24.89 -17.15 12.15
N LEU A 59 -24.22 -18.30 12.07
CA LEU A 59 -22.81 -18.40 11.70
C LEU A 59 -22.56 -17.88 10.27
N ALA A 60 -23.43 -18.22 9.31
CA ALA A 60 -23.30 -17.72 7.95
C ALA A 60 -23.36 -16.19 7.89
N GLN A 61 -24.23 -15.56 8.68
CA GLN A 61 -24.30 -14.10 8.76
C GLN A 61 -23.05 -13.49 9.39
N VAL A 62 -22.50 -14.11 10.44
CA VAL A 62 -21.23 -13.70 11.06
C VAL A 62 -20.07 -13.78 10.06
N PHE A 63 -19.95 -14.87 9.29
CA PHE A 63 -18.91 -15.00 8.27
C PHE A 63 -19.05 -13.95 7.15
N LYS A 64 -20.27 -13.65 6.71
CA LYS A 64 -20.50 -12.60 5.70
C LYS A 64 -20.05 -11.22 6.20
N TRP A 65 -20.50 -10.81 7.38
CA TRP A 65 -20.09 -9.53 7.96
C TRP A 65 -18.61 -9.49 8.33
N GLY A 66 -18.08 -10.60 8.87
CA GLY A 66 -16.68 -10.77 9.18
C GLY A 66 -15.79 -10.62 7.93
N ALA A 67 -16.20 -11.18 6.80
CA ALA A 67 -15.50 -11.03 5.52
C ALA A 67 -15.40 -9.55 5.10
N TYR A 68 -16.49 -8.78 5.24
CA TYR A 68 -16.46 -7.34 4.94
C TYR A 68 -15.52 -6.58 5.88
N VAL A 69 -15.58 -6.84 7.19
CA VAL A 69 -14.71 -6.20 8.17
C VAL A 69 -13.24 -6.51 7.90
N VAL A 70 -12.92 -7.77 7.60
CA VAL A 70 -11.54 -8.19 7.27
C VAL A 70 -11.06 -7.52 5.99
N THR A 71 -11.91 -7.48 4.95
CA THR A 71 -11.53 -6.87 3.66
C THR A 71 -11.33 -5.37 3.80
N TYR A 72 -12.34 -4.64 4.25
CA TYR A 72 -12.29 -3.18 4.34
C TYR A 72 -11.31 -2.71 5.42
N GLY A 73 -11.26 -3.39 6.58
CA GLY A 73 -10.32 -3.08 7.64
C GLY A 73 -8.87 -3.35 7.23
N GLY A 74 -8.63 -4.49 6.57
CA GLY A 74 -7.32 -4.84 6.02
C GLY A 74 -6.82 -3.83 4.98
N ILE A 75 -7.67 -3.46 4.02
CA ILE A 75 -7.33 -2.48 2.98
C ILE A 75 -7.08 -1.11 3.60
N THR A 76 -8.00 -0.61 4.44
CA THR A 76 -7.87 0.73 5.06
C THR A 76 -6.60 0.85 5.89
N THR A 77 -6.28 -0.16 6.71
CA THR A 77 -5.05 -0.15 7.52
C THR A 77 -3.79 -0.25 6.67
N THR A 78 -3.84 -1.00 5.57
CA THR A 78 -2.72 -1.13 4.62
C THR A 78 -2.46 0.21 3.92
N LEU A 79 -3.51 0.88 3.45
CA LEU A 79 -3.44 2.20 2.83
C LEU A 79 -2.98 3.27 3.83
N ALA A 80 -3.52 3.29 5.05
CA ALA A 80 -3.09 4.23 6.09
C ALA A 80 -1.60 4.07 6.43
N ARG A 81 -1.10 2.82 6.49
CA ARG A 81 0.34 2.56 6.70
C ARG A 81 1.20 2.89 5.49
N ALA A 82 0.68 2.76 4.28
CA ALA A 82 1.39 3.20 3.08
C ALA A 82 1.47 4.73 3.05
N TYR A 83 0.38 5.39 3.43
CA TYR A 83 0.33 6.83 3.56
C TYR A 83 1.34 7.33 4.62
N LEU A 84 1.26 6.84 5.86
CA LEU A 84 2.23 7.22 6.89
C LEU A 84 3.70 6.94 6.52
N ARG A 85 3.96 5.97 5.63
CA ARG A 85 5.31 5.70 5.13
C ARG A 85 5.78 6.72 4.10
N GLY A 86 4.93 7.15 3.17
CA GLY A 86 5.31 8.18 2.20
C GLY A 86 5.43 9.57 2.85
N GLU A 87 4.58 9.90 3.83
CA GLU A 87 4.72 11.14 4.60
C GLU A 87 6.06 11.19 5.36
N ARG A 88 6.49 10.07 5.96
CA ARG A 88 7.81 9.97 6.62
C ARG A 88 8.99 10.06 5.65
N ARG A 89 8.78 9.76 4.37
CA ARG A 89 9.79 9.90 3.31
C ARG A 89 9.82 11.31 2.71
N GLY A 90 8.81 12.13 2.98
CA GLY A 90 8.63 13.43 2.35
C GLY A 90 8.15 13.34 0.90
N ASP A 91 7.48 12.24 0.53
CA ASP A 91 6.90 12.06 -0.80
C ASP A 91 5.69 12.99 -1.03
N TRP A 92 5.08 13.49 0.05
CA TRP A 92 4.02 14.53 0.08
C TRP A 92 4.04 15.29 1.40
#